data_AF-A0A560K5Z8-F1
#
_entry.id   AF-A0A560K5Z8-F1
#
_cell.length_a   1.000
_cell.length_b   1.000
_cell.length_c   1.000
_cell.angle_alpha   90.00
_cell.angle_beta   90.00
_cell.angle_gamma   90.00
#
_symmetry.space_group_name_H-M   'P 1'
#
loop_
_entity.id
_entity.type
_entity.pdbx_description
1 polymer ?
#
loop_
_entity_poly.entity_id
_entity_poly.type
_entity_poly.pdbx_seq_one_letter_code
_entity_poly.pdbx_strand_id
1 'polypeptide(L)'
;MHRSRFILAAILLVFSHAPVAAEAIGVAMDDFSYTDTSAEPANQTAAHERRLSAFMAALRRDIGADGRYRLAPSAQDGAAFKVIGGIQKTSTLVQWAKVAVIDVGAKKLVMDKLYTFRGDSDESWERAEMFVSREVMAALAPPAPVALAVFEFELEDTTAASVGASATSDASYLAEVTAGVRETLSQSGRYRIVDVSGETAKARALRDCSGCEAEIAQKLGADQSLIGVVRRVSRTEYTLGFQVRDARTGAVLARGDSGLRMGADYSWKRGAVRLVSDRLIENQ
;
A
#
# COMPACT_ATOMS: atom_id res chain seq x y z
N MET A 1 -8.00 -69.21 28.01
CA MET A 1 -7.00 -68.13 27.83
C MET A 1 -7.24 -67.44 26.50
N HIS A 2 -7.89 -66.27 26.47
CA HIS A 2 -7.90 -65.40 25.28
C HIS A 2 -8.08 -63.95 25.74
N ARG A 3 -6.98 -63.19 25.72
CA ARG A 3 -6.96 -61.74 25.95
C ARG A 3 -7.03 -61.06 24.59
N SER A 4 -8.18 -60.47 24.25
CA SER A 4 -8.30 -59.66 23.03
C SER A 4 -7.91 -58.22 23.36
N ARG A 5 -6.82 -57.74 22.75
CA ARG A 5 -6.30 -56.38 22.89
C ARG A 5 -6.93 -55.50 21.80
N PHE A 6 -7.73 -54.50 22.19
CA PHE A 6 -8.16 -53.43 21.30
C PHE A 6 -7.01 -52.42 21.15
N ILE A 7 -6.50 -52.25 19.92
CA ILE A 7 -5.56 -51.19 19.55
C ILE A 7 -6.38 -50.06 18.93
N LEU A 8 -6.42 -48.90 19.60
CA LEU A 8 -7.03 -47.67 19.09
C LEU A 8 -6.00 -46.98 18.18
N ALA A 9 -6.24 -46.94 16.88
CA ALA A 9 -5.41 -46.19 15.94
C ALA A 9 -5.82 -44.71 15.94
N ALA A 10 -4.95 -43.83 16.45
CA ALA A 10 -5.12 -42.39 16.38
C ALA A 10 -4.71 -41.88 14.98
N ILE A 11 -5.69 -41.38 14.21
CA ILE A 11 -5.46 -40.73 12.92
C ILE A 11 -5.07 -39.27 13.19
N LEU A 12 -3.78 -38.95 13.00
CA LEU A 12 -3.29 -37.57 12.94
C LEU A 12 -3.58 -36.98 11.56
N LEU A 13 -4.59 -36.11 11.48
CA LEU A 13 -4.83 -35.24 10.31
C LEU A 13 -3.78 -34.12 10.30
N VAL A 14 -2.77 -34.27 9.45
CA VAL A 14 -1.81 -33.20 9.13
C VAL A 14 -2.50 -32.25 8.16
N PHE A 15 -2.91 -31.07 8.64
CA PHE A 15 -3.36 -29.97 7.77
C PHE A 15 -2.14 -29.36 7.07
N SER A 16 -1.86 -29.82 5.86
CA SER A 16 -0.96 -29.12 4.94
C SER A 16 -1.58 -27.77 4.59
N HIS A 17 -1.12 -26.69 5.25
CA HIS A 17 -1.41 -25.34 4.80
C HIS A 17 -0.57 -25.07 3.53
N ALA A 18 -1.14 -25.37 2.37
CA ALA A 18 -0.62 -24.86 1.13
C ALA A 18 -0.71 -23.32 1.18
N PRO A 19 0.33 -22.58 0.76
CA PRO A 19 0.22 -21.15 0.61
C PRO A 19 -0.88 -20.88 -0.40
N VAL A 20 -1.90 -20.11 -0.01
CA VAL A 20 -2.88 -19.57 -0.96
C VAL A 20 -2.08 -18.73 -1.94
N ALA A 21 -1.96 -19.19 -3.19
CA ALA A 21 -1.44 -18.36 -4.25
C ALA A 21 -2.28 -17.09 -4.27
N ALA A 22 -1.65 -15.93 -4.10
CA ALA A 22 -2.35 -14.65 -4.16
C ALA A 22 -3.15 -14.63 -5.48
N GLU A 23 -4.48 -14.61 -5.35
CA GLU A 23 -5.36 -14.64 -6.51
C GLU A 23 -5.06 -13.42 -7.38
N ALA A 24 -4.89 -13.63 -8.69
CA ALA A 24 -4.58 -12.53 -9.60
C ALA A 24 -5.64 -11.42 -9.49
N ILE A 25 -5.18 -10.17 -9.49
CA ILE A 25 -6.01 -8.98 -9.27
C ILE A 25 -7.05 -8.87 -10.38
N GLY A 26 -8.33 -8.94 -10.03
CA GLY A 26 -9.43 -8.86 -10.99
C GLY A 26 -9.53 -7.47 -11.63
N VAL A 27 -9.65 -7.41 -12.96
CA VAL A 27 -9.84 -6.16 -13.71
C VAL A 27 -11.05 -6.30 -14.62
N ALA A 28 -12.10 -5.54 -14.34
CA ALA A 28 -13.25 -5.40 -15.22
C ALA A 28 -12.99 -4.27 -16.22
N MET A 29 -13.44 -4.44 -17.46
CA MET A 29 -13.32 -3.39 -18.47
C MET A 29 -14.58 -3.30 -19.32
N ASP A 30 -15.24 -2.15 -19.23
CA ASP A 30 -16.35 -1.80 -20.10
C ASP A 30 -15.81 -1.50 -21.50
N ASP A 31 -16.60 -1.77 -22.52
CA ASP A 31 -16.25 -1.36 -23.88
C ASP A 31 -16.21 0.16 -23.99
N PHE A 32 -15.16 0.66 -24.63
CA PHE A 32 -15.03 2.10 -24.83
C PHE A 32 -16.08 2.58 -25.82
N SER A 33 -16.67 3.75 -25.55
CA SER A 33 -17.55 4.39 -26.52
C SER A 33 -16.76 5.01 -27.67
N TYR A 34 -17.40 5.19 -28.82
CA TYR A 34 -16.85 5.95 -29.93
C TYR A 34 -17.85 6.98 -30.44
N THR A 35 -17.40 8.21 -30.61
CA THR A 35 -18.22 9.31 -31.14
C THR A 35 -17.45 10.06 -32.22
N ASP A 36 -18.04 10.16 -33.42
CA ASP A 36 -17.50 10.99 -34.50
C ASP A 36 -18.20 12.35 -34.55
N THR A 37 -17.42 13.41 -34.32
CA THR A 37 -17.86 14.82 -34.36
C THR A 37 -17.18 15.62 -35.48
N SER A 38 -16.48 14.94 -36.40
CA SER A 38 -15.68 15.58 -37.46
C SER A 38 -16.47 16.18 -38.60
N ALA A 39 -17.76 15.83 -38.75
CA ALA A 39 -18.63 16.24 -39.85
C ALA A 39 -18.06 15.92 -41.26
N GLU A 40 -17.22 14.87 -41.37
CA GLU A 40 -16.67 14.42 -42.64
C GLU A 40 -17.75 13.78 -43.53
N PRO A 41 -17.71 14.00 -44.86
CA PRO A 41 -18.74 13.49 -45.77
C PRO A 41 -18.64 11.98 -46.02
N ALA A 42 -17.48 11.36 -45.77
CA ALA A 42 -17.26 9.94 -45.98
C ALA A 42 -17.73 9.13 -44.77
N ASN A 43 -18.59 8.13 -45.00
CA ASN A 43 -18.99 7.19 -43.96
C ASN A 43 -17.84 6.23 -43.63
N GLN A 44 -17.27 6.37 -42.44
CA GLN A 44 -16.14 5.59 -41.94
C GLN A 44 -16.51 4.67 -40.77
N THR A 45 -17.80 4.50 -40.46
CA THR A 45 -18.30 3.77 -39.28
C THR A 45 -17.70 2.37 -39.15
N ALA A 46 -17.73 1.56 -40.21
CA ALA A 46 -17.19 0.19 -40.18
C ALA A 46 -15.66 0.15 -39.92
N ALA A 47 -14.93 1.16 -40.42
CA ALA A 47 -13.50 1.25 -40.18
C ALA A 47 -13.21 1.59 -38.71
N HIS A 48 -13.96 2.51 -38.12
CA HIS A 48 -13.82 2.90 -36.72
C HIS A 48 -14.28 1.81 -35.76
N GLU A 49 -15.37 1.10 -36.06
CA GLU A 49 -15.82 -0.07 -35.28
C GLU A 49 -14.74 -1.15 -35.24
N ARG A 50 -14.13 -1.46 -36.39
CA ARG A 50 -13.01 -2.41 -36.47
C ARG A 50 -11.81 -1.95 -35.64
N ARG A 51 -11.43 -0.66 -35.73
CA ARG A 51 -10.31 -0.09 -34.98
C ARG A 51 -10.56 -0.09 -33.48
N LEU A 52 -11.76 0.29 -33.05
CA LEU A 52 -12.18 0.24 -31.66
C LEU A 52 -12.17 -1.19 -31.11
N SER A 53 -12.69 -2.16 -31.88
CA SER A 53 -12.64 -3.57 -31.51
C SER A 53 -11.20 -4.06 -31.35
N ALA A 54 -10.31 -3.71 -32.28
CA ALA A 54 -8.89 -4.04 -32.21
C ALA A 54 -8.20 -3.37 -31.01
N PHE A 55 -8.50 -2.09 -30.74
CA PHE A 55 -8.01 -1.35 -29.58
C PHE A 55 -8.40 -2.05 -28.28
N MET A 56 -9.68 -2.40 -28.13
CA MET A 56 -10.19 -3.06 -26.94
C MET A 56 -9.62 -4.46 -26.76
N ALA A 57 -9.49 -5.22 -27.85
CA ALA A 57 -8.87 -6.55 -27.81
C ALA A 57 -7.40 -6.50 -27.40
N ALA A 58 -6.66 -5.50 -27.89
CA ALA A 58 -5.26 -5.28 -27.53
C ALA A 58 -5.10 -4.89 -26.05
N LEU A 59 -5.90 -3.94 -25.57
CA LEU A 59 -5.90 -3.53 -24.17
C LEU A 59 -6.23 -4.71 -23.22
N ARG A 60 -7.23 -5.55 -23.58
CA ARG A 60 -7.56 -6.77 -22.83
C ARG A 60 -6.40 -7.76 -22.80
N ARG A 61 -5.78 -7.99 -23.96
CA ARG A 61 -4.65 -8.91 -24.10
C ARG A 61 -3.46 -8.45 -23.27
N ASP A 62 -3.13 -7.17 -23.30
CA ASP A 62 -1.97 -6.62 -22.58
C ASP A 62 -2.16 -6.71 -21.06
N ILE A 63 -3.38 -6.43 -20.56
CA ILE A 63 -3.71 -6.65 -19.14
C ILE A 63 -3.62 -8.14 -18.79
N GLY A 64 -4.18 -9.03 -19.61
CA GLY A 64 -4.18 -10.47 -19.37
C GLY A 64 -2.82 -11.14 -19.55
N ALA A 65 -1.87 -10.50 -20.24
CA ALA A 65 -0.51 -11.01 -20.42
C ALA A 65 0.36 -10.82 -19.17
N ASP A 66 0.03 -9.85 -18.31
CA ASP A 66 0.67 -9.68 -17.01
C ASP A 66 -0.01 -10.60 -15.99
N GLY A 67 0.71 -11.64 -15.56
CA GLY A 67 0.18 -12.67 -14.65
C GLY A 67 -0.29 -12.16 -13.27
N ARG A 68 -0.07 -10.88 -12.96
CA ARG A 68 -0.64 -10.23 -11.77
C ARG A 68 -2.14 -9.94 -11.90
N TYR A 69 -2.66 -9.84 -13.13
CA TYR A 69 -4.05 -9.46 -13.36
C TYR A 69 -4.85 -10.59 -14.00
N ARG A 70 -6.15 -10.59 -13.72
CA ARG A 70 -7.14 -11.46 -14.36
C ARG A 70 -8.29 -10.60 -14.86
N LEU A 71 -8.68 -10.77 -16.12
CA LEU A 71 -9.89 -10.12 -16.63
C LEU A 71 -11.12 -10.69 -15.92
N ALA A 72 -11.92 -9.80 -15.34
CA ALA A 72 -13.20 -10.12 -14.72
C ALA A 72 -14.35 -9.73 -15.69
N PRO A 73 -15.43 -10.52 -15.79
CA PRO A 73 -16.55 -10.21 -16.67
C PRO A 73 -17.23 -8.87 -16.33
N SER A 74 -17.33 -8.55 -15.04
CA SER A 74 -17.89 -7.30 -14.54
C SER A 74 -17.23 -6.88 -13.23
N ALA A 75 -17.50 -5.65 -12.79
CA ALA A 75 -17.01 -5.17 -11.50
C ALA A 75 -17.56 -5.97 -10.31
N GLN A 76 -18.72 -6.62 -10.48
CA GLN A 76 -19.36 -7.45 -9.46
C GLN A 76 -18.71 -8.84 -9.35
N ASP A 77 -17.92 -9.25 -10.35
CA ASP A 77 -17.32 -10.60 -10.42
C ASP A 77 -15.89 -10.62 -9.85
N GLY A 78 -15.70 -9.97 -8.70
CA GLY A 78 -14.42 -9.94 -7.98
C GLY A 78 -13.34 -9.07 -8.63
N ALA A 79 -13.73 -8.02 -9.36
CA ALA A 79 -12.78 -7.05 -9.88
C ALA A 79 -12.32 -6.07 -8.79
N ALA A 80 -11.01 -5.94 -8.60
CA ALA A 80 -10.43 -4.88 -7.79
C ALA A 80 -10.44 -3.54 -8.54
N PHE A 81 -10.28 -3.60 -9.88
CA PHE A 81 -10.27 -2.40 -10.73
C PHE A 81 -11.34 -2.46 -11.82
N LYS A 82 -11.86 -1.29 -12.18
CA LYS A 82 -12.71 -1.09 -13.35
C LYS A 82 -12.10 -0.07 -14.30
N VAL A 83 -11.91 -0.46 -15.56
CA VAL A 83 -11.45 0.42 -16.65
C VAL A 83 -12.64 0.86 -17.49
N ILE A 84 -12.74 2.16 -17.72
CA ILE A 84 -13.77 2.77 -18.59
C ILE A 84 -13.11 3.81 -19.50
N GLY A 85 -13.72 4.06 -20.65
CA GLY A 85 -13.20 5.07 -21.55
C GLY A 85 -14.07 5.33 -22.76
N GLY A 86 -13.62 6.25 -23.59
CA GLY A 86 -14.25 6.59 -24.87
C GLY A 86 -13.29 7.32 -25.78
N ILE A 87 -13.48 7.14 -27.08
CA ILE A 87 -12.72 7.79 -28.13
C ILE A 87 -13.65 8.74 -28.87
N GLN A 88 -13.19 9.98 -29.09
CA GLN A 88 -13.91 10.98 -29.85
C GLN A 88 -13.06 11.44 -31.03
N LYS A 89 -13.60 11.27 -32.24
CA LYS A 89 -13.02 11.86 -33.45
C LYS A 89 -13.49 13.30 -33.57
N THR A 90 -12.55 14.23 -33.63
CA THR A 90 -12.83 15.66 -33.86
C THR A 90 -12.49 16.07 -35.29
N SER A 91 -11.50 15.41 -35.92
CA SER A 91 -11.14 15.59 -37.34
C SER A 91 -10.30 14.41 -37.84
N THR A 92 -10.00 14.37 -39.14
CA THR A 92 -9.00 13.45 -39.74
C THR A 92 -7.63 13.50 -39.06
N LEU A 93 -7.26 14.64 -38.44
CA LEU A 93 -5.95 14.87 -37.85
C LEU A 93 -5.92 14.73 -36.33
N VAL A 94 -7.06 14.86 -35.64
CA VAL A 94 -7.11 14.92 -34.17
C VAL A 94 -8.24 14.06 -33.63
N GLN A 95 -7.85 13.16 -32.74
CA GLN A 95 -8.71 12.24 -31.99
C GLN A 95 -8.40 12.40 -30.50
N TRP A 96 -9.41 12.26 -29.66
CA TRP A 96 -9.27 12.24 -28.20
C TRP A 96 -9.62 10.87 -27.66
N ALA A 97 -8.90 10.39 -26.65
CA ALA A 97 -9.25 9.20 -25.88
C ALA A 97 -9.31 9.59 -24.40
N LYS A 98 -10.49 9.53 -23.80
CA LYS A 98 -10.66 9.72 -22.35
C LYS A 98 -10.72 8.36 -21.68
N VAL A 99 -9.86 8.13 -20.71
CA VAL A 99 -9.74 6.84 -20.01
C VAL A 99 -9.66 7.06 -18.52
N ALA A 100 -10.41 6.26 -17.76
CA ALA A 100 -10.37 6.24 -16.32
C ALA A 100 -10.20 4.82 -15.77
N VAL A 101 -9.52 4.72 -14.63
CA VAL A 101 -9.38 3.49 -13.85
C VAL A 101 -9.90 3.77 -12.45
N ILE A 102 -10.78 2.90 -11.99
CA ILE A 102 -11.47 3.00 -10.70
C ILE A 102 -11.04 1.83 -9.84
N ASP A 103 -10.57 2.10 -8.62
CA ASP A 103 -10.49 1.09 -7.56
C ASP A 103 -11.91 0.84 -7.04
N VAL A 104 -12.42 -0.37 -7.26
CA VAL A 104 -13.80 -0.76 -6.96
C VAL A 104 -14.03 -0.84 -5.45
N GLY A 105 -13.03 -1.33 -4.71
CA GLY A 105 -13.11 -1.48 -3.25
C GLY A 105 -13.06 -0.13 -2.55
N ALA A 106 -12.08 0.70 -2.91
CA ALA A 106 -11.89 2.04 -2.36
C ALA A 106 -12.89 3.08 -2.91
N LYS A 107 -13.65 2.73 -3.97
CA LYS A 107 -14.56 3.63 -4.69
C LYS A 107 -13.88 4.92 -5.14
N LYS A 108 -12.64 4.80 -5.62
CA LYS A 108 -11.76 5.94 -5.93
C LYS A 108 -11.29 5.86 -7.38
N LEU A 109 -11.29 7.00 -8.08
CA LEU A 109 -10.58 7.09 -9.36
C LEU A 109 -9.07 7.12 -9.10
N VAL A 110 -8.36 6.10 -9.59
CA VAL A 110 -6.90 6.02 -9.55
C VAL A 110 -6.26 6.58 -10.82
N MET A 111 -7.05 6.73 -11.89
CA MET A 111 -6.68 7.46 -13.10
C MET A 111 -7.91 8.14 -13.73
N ASP A 112 -7.75 9.39 -14.19
CA ASP A 112 -8.64 10.09 -15.13
C ASP A 112 -7.75 10.90 -16.07
N LYS A 113 -7.63 10.46 -17.33
CA LYS A 113 -6.74 11.09 -18.31
C LYS A 113 -7.43 11.25 -19.66
N LEU A 114 -7.19 12.41 -20.27
CA LEU A 114 -7.55 12.71 -21.65
C LEU A 114 -6.27 12.69 -22.50
N TYR A 115 -6.22 11.77 -23.44
CA TYR A 115 -5.15 11.67 -24.41
C TYR A 115 -5.59 12.29 -25.74
N THR A 116 -4.66 12.90 -26.44
CA THR A 116 -4.87 13.35 -27.82
C THR A 116 -3.89 12.62 -28.70
N PHE A 117 -4.37 12.05 -29.80
CA PHE A 117 -3.51 11.40 -30.79
C PHE A 117 -3.89 11.88 -32.19
N ARG A 118 -2.91 11.82 -33.09
CA ARG A 118 -3.02 12.41 -34.42
C ARG A 118 -3.19 11.35 -35.49
N GLY A 119 -4.05 11.65 -36.46
CA GLY A 119 -4.33 10.79 -37.61
C GLY A 119 -5.45 9.79 -37.37
N ASP A 120 -6.10 9.40 -38.46
CA ASP A 120 -7.20 8.42 -38.49
C ASP A 120 -6.84 7.19 -39.35
N SER A 121 -5.69 6.59 -39.05
CA SER A 121 -5.17 5.38 -39.70
C SER A 121 -5.07 4.21 -38.72
N ASP A 122 -4.89 2.99 -39.21
CA ASP A 122 -4.73 1.83 -38.33
C ASP A 122 -3.47 1.96 -37.46
N GLU A 123 -2.38 2.51 -38.02
CA GLU A 123 -1.14 2.79 -37.28
C GLU A 123 -1.34 3.83 -36.16
N SER A 124 -2.10 4.91 -36.39
CA SER A 124 -2.30 5.93 -35.34
C SER A 124 -3.10 5.38 -34.16
N TRP A 125 -4.09 4.52 -34.44
CA TRP A 125 -4.88 3.82 -33.43
C TRP A 125 -4.04 2.80 -32.65
N GLU A 126 -3.19 2.03 -33.32
CA GLU A 126 -2.27 1.08 -32.66
C GLU A 126 -1.30 1.80 -31.73
N ARG A 127 -0.73 2.94 -32.16
CA ARG A 127 0.17 3.73 -31.31
C ARG A 127 -0.54 4.35 -30.11
N ALA A 128 -1.78 4.81 -30.31
CA ALA A 128 -2.61 5.33 -29.23
C ALA A 128 -2.95 4.23 -28.22
N GLU A 129 -3.29 3.03 -28.71
CA GLU A 129 -3.54 1.85 -27.89
C GLU A 129 -2.34 1.48 -27.03
N MET A 130 -1.16 1.32 -27.61
CA MET A 130 0.05 0.97 -26.86
C MET A 130 0.36 1.98 -25.73
N PHE A 131 0.10 3.27 -25.99
CA PHE A 131 0.28 4.31 -25.00
C PHE A 131 -0.75 4.20 -23.88
N VAL A 132 -2.04 4.06 -24.22
CA VAL A 132 -3.13 3.91 -23.25
C VAL A 132 -2.95 2.64 -22.41
N SER A 133 -2.58 1.52 -23.04
CA SER A 133 -2.29 0.24 -22.39
C SER A 133 -1.21 0.41 -21.32
N ARG A 134 -0.08 1.05 -21.65
CA ARG A 134 0.97 1.36 -20.69
C ARG A 134 0.47 2.18 -19.50
N GLU A 135 -0.30 3.23 -19.75
CA GLU A 135 -0.80 4.12 -18.70
C GLU A 135 -1.83 3.42 -17.81
N VAL A 136 -2.73 2.62 -18.39
CA VAL A 136 -3.69 1.78 -17.66
C VAL A 136 -2.93 0.78 -16.80
N MET A 137 -1.95 0.06 -17.35
CA MET A 137 -1.15 -0.92 -16.61
C MET A 137 -0.38 -0.28 -15.44
N ALA A 138 0.11 0.94 -15.61
CA ALA A 138 0.74 1.71 -14.54
C ALA A 138 -0.27 2.10 -13.45
N ALA A 139 -1.50 2.46 -13.82
CA ALA A 139 -2.57 2.81 -12.88
C ALA A 139 -3.16 1.59 -12.14
N LEU A 140 -3.12 0.41 -12.75
CA LEU A 140 -3.53 -0.86 -12.14
C LEU A 140 -2.50 -1.39 -11.13
N ALA A 141 -1.25 -0.94 -11.23
CA ALA A 141 -0.22 -1.36 -10.30
C ALA A 141 -0.57 -0.88 -8.89
N PRO A 142 -0.60 -1.78 -7.88
CA PRO A 142 -0.78 -1.34 -6.51
C PRO A 142 0.36 -0.35 -6.17
N PRO A 143 0.06 0.73 -5.42
CA PRO A 143 1.10 1.66 -5.02
C PRO A 143 2.19 0.88 -4.29
N ALA A 144 3.44 1.12 -4.67
CA ALA A 144 4.57 0.47 -4.01
C ALA A 144 4.47 0.74 -2.48
N PRO A 145 4.73 -0.28 -1.63
CA PRO A 145 4.72 -0.08 -0.19
C PRO A 145 5.66 1.06 0.20
N VAL A 146 5.17 1.96 1.05
CA VAL A 146 5.91 3.14 1.47
C VAL A 146 7.15 2.68 2.24
N ALA A 147 8.34 3.11 1.81
CA ALA A 147 9.58 2.80 2.52
C ALA A 147 9.61 3.59 3.83
N LEU A 148 9.53 2.89 4.96
CA LEU A 148 9.43 3.52 6.27
C LEU A 148 10.61 3.15 7.15
N ALA A 149 11.38 4.16 7.57
CA ALA A 149 12.41 4.01 8.60
C ALA A 149 11.74 4.13 9.98
N VAL A 150 11.57 3.00 10.67
CA VAL A 150 11.09 2.98 12.06
C VAL A 150 12.30 2.99 12.98
N PHE A 151 12.56 4.12 13.62
CA PHE A 151 13.64 4.24 14.60
C PHE A 151 13.27 3.57 15.92
N GLU A 152 14.28 3.30 16.75
CA GLU A 152 14.07 2.74 18.08
C GLU A 152 13.16 3.65 18.92
N PHE A 153 12.19 3.05 19.62
CA PHE A 153 11.37 3.79 20.57
C PHE A 153 12.21 4.26 21.74
N GLU A 154 12.00 5.50 22.16
CA GLU A 154 12.74 6.11 23.24
C GLU A 154 11.92 6.17 24.52
N LEU A 155 12.59 6.06 25.67
CA LEU A 155 11.99 6.33 26.97
C LEU A 155 12.25 7.77 27.39
N GLU A 156 11.18 8.44 27.79
CA GLU A 156 11.18 9.66 28.58
C GLU A 156 10.67 9.30 29.98
N ASP A 157 11.58 9.22 30.95
CA ASP A 157 11.25 8.94 32.34
C ASP A 157 11.40 10.23 33.15
N THR A 158 10.28 10.79 33.59
CA THR A 158 10.25 11.97 34.47
C THR A 158 10.05 11.59 35.94
N THR A 159 10.08 10.30 36.27
CA THR A 159 9.91 9.83 37.65
C THR A 159 11.22 9.93 38.43
N ALA A 160 11.14 10.24 39.74
CA ALA A 160 12.31 10.38 40.61
C ALA A 160 12.95 9.04 41.04
N ALA A 161 12.82 7.98 40.23
CA ALA A 161 13.23 6.61 40.60
C ALA A 161 14.74 6.34 40.35
N SER A 162 15.32 5.46 41.16
CA SER A 162 16.75 5.13 41.15
C SER A 162 17.20 4.38 39.88
N VAL A 163 18.26 4.89 39.25
CA VAL A 163 18.73 4.64 37.86
C VAL A 163 19.32 3.23 37.61
N GLY A 164 19.33 2.31 38.59
CA GLY A 164 20.18 1.11 38.52
C GLY A 164 19.54 -0.17 37.96
N ALA A 165 18.42 -0.61 38.52
CA ALA A 165 17.85 -1.92 38.23
C ALA A 165 16.79 -1.90 37.10
N SER A 166 16.22 -0.73 36.79
CA SER A 166 15.18 -0.56 35.76
C SER A 166 15.78 -0.40 34.35
N ALA A 167 17.00 0.13 34.20
CA ALA A 167 17.51 0.54 32.89
C ALA A 167 17.67 -0.61 31.88
N THR A 168 18.12 -1.80 32.33
CA THR A 168 18.26 -2.97 31.45
C THR A 168 16.90 -3.56 31.07
N SER A 169 15.94 -3.61 31.99
CA SER A 169 14.57 -4.05 31.67
C SER A 169 13.88 -3.05 30.75
N ASP A 170 14.04 -1.74 30.98
CA ASP A 170 13.46 -0.68 30.16
C ASP A 170 13.95 -0.79 28.72
N ALA A 171 15.26 -0.97 28.51
CA ALA A 171 15.83 -1.18 27.18
C ALA A 171 15.27 -2.43 26.48
N SER A 172 15.08 -3.54 27.22
CA SER A 172 14.47 -4.75 26.68
C SER A 172 13.01 -4.52 26.26
N TYR A 173 12.22 -3.82 27.08
CA TYR A 173 10.83 -3.52 26.75
C TYR A 173 10.70 -2.54 25.59
N LEU A 174 11.60 -1.55 25.47
CA LEU A 174 11.64 -0.66 24.30
C LEU A 174 12.02 -1.43 23.02
N ALA A 175 12.98 -2.34 23.09
CA ALA A 175 13.32 -3.19 21.95
C ALA A 175 12.13 -4.05 21.51
N GLU A 176 11.38 -4.61 22.47
CA GLU A 176 10.12 -5.32 22.18
C GLU A 176 9.05 -4.42 21.56
N VAL A 177 8.93 -3.17 22.01
CA VAL A 177 8.03 -2.17 21.42
C VAL A 177 8.43 -1.90 19.98
N THR A 178 9.69 -1.57 19.71
CA THR A 178 10.18 -1.29 18.36
C THR A 178 9.95 -2.49 17.45
N ALA A 179 10.33 -3.69 17.89
CA ALA A 179 10.16 -4.92 17.13
C ALA A 179 8.69 -5.19 16.80
N GLY A 180 7.79 -5.08 17.78
CA GLY A 180 6.36 -5.29 17.58
C GLY A 180 5.74 -4.28 16.60
N VAL A 181 6.12 -3.01 16.67
CA VAL A 181 5.66 -1.97 15.74
C VAL A 181 6.18 -2.23 14.32
N ARG A 182 7.48 -2.55 14.16
CA ARG A 182 8.06 -2.92 12.86
C ARG A 182 7.35 -4.13 12.25
N GLU A 183 7.09 -5.16 13.04
CA GLU A 183 6.41 -6.37 12.60
C GLU A 183 4.98 -6.08 12.13
N THR A 184 4.20 -5.35 12.93
CA THR A 184 2.80 -5.02 12.58
C THR A 184 2.73 -4.15 11.32
N LEU A 185 3.60 -3.15 11.19
CA LEU A 185 3.65 -2.30 10.01
C LEU A 185 4.12 -3.08 8.77
N SER A 186 5.07 -3.99 8.90
CA SER A 186 5.51 -4.86 7.79
C SER A 186 4.40 -5.83 7.35
N GLN A 187 3.64 -6.39 8.29
CA GLN A 187 2.53 -7.31 7.99
C GLN A 187 1.33 -6.60 7.35
N SER A 188 1.21 -5.28 7.49
CA SER A 188 0.13 -4.50 6.87
C SER A 188 0.18 -4.44 5.34
N GLY A 189 1.33 -4.72 4.73
CA GLY A 189 1.56 -4.57 3.28
C GLY A 189 1.64 -3.12 2.78
N ARG A 190 1.19 -2.14 3.58
CA ARG A 190 1.27 -0.70 3.27
C ARG A 190 2.70 -0.17 3.34
N TYR A 191 3.51 -0.73 4.24
CA TYR A 191 4.85 -0.26 4.52
C TYR A 191 5.89 -1.35 4.24
N ARG A 192 7.02 -0.92 3.68
CA ARG A 192 8.25 -1.71 3.65
C ARG A 192 9.21 -1.11 4.65
N ILE A 193 9.55 -1.86 5.69
CA ILE A 193 10.45 -1.37 6.74
C ILE A 193 11.87 -1.30 6.21
N VAL A 194 12.47 -0.12 6.30
CA VAL A 194 13.87 0.12 5.98
C VAL A 194 14.72 -0.24 7.19
N ASP A 195 15.82 -0.95 6.95
CA ASP A 195 16.78 -1.26 7.99
C ASP A 195 17.50 0.02 8.46
N VAL A 196 17.44 0.26 9.76
CA VAL A 196 18.08 1.41 10.43
C VAL A 196 19.25 0.96 11.31
N SER A 197 19.62 -0.33 11.28
CA SER A 197 20.69 -0.91 12.09
C SER A 197 22.07 -0.43 11.60
N GLY A 198 22.57 0.62 12.25
CA GLY A 198 23.81 1.31 11.86
C GLY A 198 23.77 2.79 12.23
N GLU A 199 22.57 3.37 12.27
CA GLU A 199 22.33 4.73 12.74
C GLU A 199 21.89 4.68 14.21
N THR A 200 22.83 4.36 15.10
CA THR A 200 22.65 4.68 16.52
C THR A 200 22.65 6.19 16.63
N ALA A 201 21.54 6.79 17.06
CA ALA A 201 21.44 8.22 17.36
C ALA A 201 22.67 8.62 18.20
N LYS A 202 23.66 9.25 17.56
CA LYS A 202 24.91 9.63 18.22
C LYS A 202 24.56 10.69 19.27
N ALA A 203 24.69 10.31 20.54
CA ALA A 203 24.63 11.15 21.74
C ALA A 203 23.35 11.97 22.01
N ARG A 204 22.39 12.07 21.08
CA ARG A 204 21.16 12.87 21.24
C ARG A 204 19.91 12.10 20.85
N ALA A 205 18.91 12.17 21.72
CA ALA A 205 17.59 11.59 21.51
C ALA A 205 16.92 12.20 20.28
N LEU A 206 16.40 11.35 19.37
CA LEU A 206 15.69 11.77 18.16
C LEU A 206 14.43 12.57 18.49
N ARG A 207 13.81 12.32 19.65
CA ARG A 207 12.65 13.11 20.12
C ARG A 207 12.97 14.60 20.30
N ASP A 208 14.24 14.95 20.54
CA ASP A 208 14.70 16.32 20.85
C ASP A 208 15.45 16.99 19.69
N CYS A 209 15.49 16.35 18.51
CA CYS A 209 16.27 16.84 17.37
C CYS A 209 15.45 17.59 16.32
N SER A 210 14.17 17.85 16.59
CA SER A 210 13.29 18.71 15.78
C SER A 210 13.18 18.31 14.30
N GLY A 211 13.19 17.01 13.97
CA GLY A 211 12.99 16.53 12.60
C GLY A 211 14.24 15.93 11.93
N CYS A 212 15.37 15.85 12.63
CA CYS A 212 16.61 15.28 12.09
C CYS A 212 16.45 13.81 11.62
N GLU A 213 15.49 13.08 12.19
CA GLU A 213 15.15 11.71 11.80
C GLU A 213 14.72 11.59 10.33
N ALA A 214 14.14 12.65 9.76
CA ALA A 214 13.70 12.67 8.36
C ALA A 214 14.90 12.62 7.40
N GLU A 215 15.95 13.40 7.65
CA GLU A 215 17.16 13.40 6.84
C GLU A 215 17.92 12.07 6.95
N ILE A 216 17.94 11.46 8.14
CA ILE A 216 18.54 10.13 8.35
C ILE A 216 17.76 9.08 7.54
N ALA A 217 16.43 9.09 7.64
CA ALA A 217 15.57 8.19 6.88
C ALA A 217 15.78 8.36 5.37
N GLN A 218 15.90 9.59 4.88
CA GLN A 218 16.15 9.86 3.47
C GLN A 218 17.48 9.26 2.99
N LYS A 219 18.56 9.40 3.77
CA LYS A 219 19.88 8.81 3.46
C LYS A 219 19.83 7.28 3.39
N LEU A 220 18.95 6.65 4.16
CA LEU A 220 18.72 5.21 4.16
C LEU A 220 17.76 4.75 3.04
N GLY A 221 17.27 5.67 2.20
CA GLY A 221 16.34 5.35 1.12
C GLY A 221 14.90 5.11 1.58
N ALA A 222 14.51 5.64 2.74
CA ALA A 222 13.12 5.66 3.18
C ALA A 222 12.39 6.90 2.65
N ASP A 223 11.09 6.73 2.35
CA ASP A 223 10.17 7.80 1.97
C ASP A 223 9.68 8.55 3.23
N GLN A 224 9.60 7.85 4.36
CA GLN A 224 9.08 8.36 5.62
C GLN A 224 9.94 7.92 6.80
N SER A 225 9.93 8.70 7.87
CA SER A 225 10.49 8.35 9.18
C SER A 225 9.38 8.18 10.21
N LEU A 226 9.56 7.24 11.15
CA LEU A 226 8.73 7.09 12.34
C LEU A 226 9.62 7.13 13.58
N ILE A 227 9.31 8.04 14.50
CA ILE A 227 9.84 8.03 15.87
C ILE A 227 8.71 7.79 16.86
N GLY A 228 9.03 7.12 17.95
CA GLY A 228 8.11 6.78 19.03
C GLY A 228 8.70 7.07 20.39
N VAL A 229 7.87 7.55 21.32
CA VAL A 229 8.29 7.88 22.68
C VAL A 229 7.32 7.25 23.67
N VAL A 230 7.88 6.50 24.62
CA VAL A 230 7.22 6.04 25.83
C VAL A 230 7.50 7.03 26.93
N ARG A 231 6.46 7.64 27.51
CA ARG A 231 6.61 8.54 28.66
C ARG A 231 6.17 7.84 29.92
N ARG A 232 7.09 7.58 30.85
CA ARG A 232 6.76 7.04 32.16
C ARG A 232 6.28 8.18 33.06
N VAL A 233 5.03 8.10 33.50
CA VAL A 233 4.40 9.09 34.40
C VAL A 233 4.53 8.63 35.84
N SER A 234 4.32 7.34 36.09
CA SER A 234 4.51 6.70 37.39
C SER A 234 4.89 5.22 37.20
N ARG A 235 4.99 4.44 38.28
CA ARG A 235 5.28 2.99 38.19
C ARG A 235 4.18 2.19 37.47
N THR A 236 2.98 2.73 37.40
CA THR A 236 1.81 2.04 36.84
C THR A 236 1.09 2.89 35.80
N GLU A 237 1.68 4.00 35.37
CA GLU A 237 1.07 4.92 34.40
C GLU A 237 2.09 5.41 33.39
N TYR A 238 1.67 5.47 32.13
CA TYR A 238 2.49 5.95 31.03
C TYR A 238 1.64 6.56 29.93
N THR A 239 2.29 7.30 29.02
CA THR A 239 1.71 7.67 27.72
C THR A 239 2.61 7.17 26.59
N LEU A 240 2.03 6.93 25.43
CA LEU A 240 2.75 6.59 24.20
C LEU A 240 2.41 7.61 23.14
N GLY A 241 3.44 8.13 22.49
CA GLY A 241 3.27 8.99 21.32
C GLY A 241 4.14 8.50 20.18
N PHE A 242 3.69 8.73 18.95
CA PHE A 242 4.51 8.56 17.76
C PHE A 242 4.33 9.72 16.80
N GLN A 243 5.29 9.89 15.91
CA GLN A 243 5.23 10.87 14.84
C GLN A 243 5.81 10.28 13.56
N VAL A 244 5.10 10.48 12.44
CA VAL A 244 5.55 10.13 11.09
C VAL A 244 5.84 11.40 10.31
N ARG A 245 6.99 11.46 9.64
CA ARG A 245 7.34 12.55 8.73
C ARG A 245 7.67 12.05 7.34
N ASP A 246 7.45 12.90 6.36
CA ASP A 246 8.02 12.77 5.03
C ASP A 246 9.54 12.99 5.10
N ALA A 247 10.32 12.03 4.61
CA ALA A 247 11.78 12.05 4.73
C ALA A 247 12.43 13.16 3.90
N ARG A 248 11.80 13.56 2.79
CA ARG A 248 12.34 14.57 1.86
C ARG A 248 12.04 16.00 2.30
N THR A 249 10.85 16.23 2.84
CA THR A 249 10.36 17.58 3.18
C THR A 249 10.36 17.85 4.69
N GLY A 250 10.46 16.82 5.52
CA GLY A 250 10.32 16.92 6.98
C GLY A 250 8.89 17.19 7.46
N ALA A 251 7.91 17.25 6.54
CA ALA A 251 6.51 17.52 6.86
C ALA A 251 5.92 16.41 7.74
N VAL A 252 5.15 16.78 8.76
CA VAL A 252 4.48 15.81 9.63
C VAL A 252 3.27 15.24 8.90
N LEU A 253 3.31 13.94 8.63
CA LEU A 253 2.25 13.23 7.91
C LEU A 253 1.22 12.64 8.87
N ALA A 254 1.66 12.15 10.02
CA ALA A 254 0.79 11.60 11.06
C ALA A 254 1.40 11.78 12.44
N ARG A 255 0.53 11.84 13.46
CA ARG A 255 0.89 11.81 14.87
C ARG A 255 -0.19 11.05 15.64
N GLY A 256 0.21 10.28 16.64
CA GLY A 256 -0.70 9.62 17.55
C GLY A 256 -0.25 9.78 18.99
N ASP A 257 -1.21 9.80 19.90
CA ASP A 257 -0.99 9.73 21.34
C ASP A 257 -2.02 8.78 21.95
N SER A 258 -1.61 7.97 22.93
CA SER A 258 -2.48 6.99 23.58
C SER A 258 -3.41 7.57 24.64
N GLY A 259 -3.16 8.79 25.10
CA GLY A 259 -3.60 9.29 26.40
C GLY A 259 -2.92 8.55 27.56
N LEU A 260 -3.33 8.87 28.79
CA LEU A 260 -2.87 8.17 29.99
C LEU A 260 -3.31 6.70 29.95
N ARG A 261 -2.37 5.79 30.16
CA ARG A 261 -2.60 4.35 30.24
C ARG A 261 -2.14 3.83 31.58
N MET A 262 -2.93 2.93 32.16
CA MET A 262 -2.51 2.15 33.32
C MET A 262 -1.77 0.87 32.87
N GLY A 263 -0.63 0.61 33.50
CA GLY A 263 0.23 -0.53 33.24
C GLY A 263 1.69 -0.22 33.54
N ALA A 264 2.51 -1.26 33.62
CA ALA A 264 3.96 -1.12 33.72
C ALA A 264 4.63 -1.48 32.38
N ASP A 265 5.95 -1.58 32.39
CA ASP A 265 6.80 -1.68 31.19
C ASP A 265 6.44 -2.85 30.27
N TYR A 266 6.00 -3.98 30.84
CA TYR A 266 5.52 -5.15 30.08
C TYR A 266 4.31 -4.88 29.17
N SER A 267 3.58 -3.79 29.41
CA SER A 267 2.37 -3.43 28.66
C SER A 267 2.66 -2.50 27.47
N TRP A 268 3.85 -1.89 27.40
CA TRP A 268 4.17 -0.87 26.41
C TRP A 268 4.04 -1.36 24.97
N LYS A 269 4.53 -2.57 24.67
CA LYS A 269 4.43 -3.17 23.33
C LYS A 269 2.99 -3.22 22.83
N ARG A 270 2.08 -3.72 23.67
CA ARG A 270 0.66 -3.82 23.33
C ARG A 270 0.07 -2.43 23.07
N GLY A 271 0.39 -1.46 23.92
CA GLY A 271 -0.06 -0.08 23.75
C GLY A 271 0.43 0.55 22.45
N ALA A 272 1.70 0.35 22.11
CA ALA A 272 2.32 0.95 20.93
C ALA A 272 1.80 0.32 19.63
N VAL A 273 1.74 -1.01 19.58
CA VAL A 273 1.18 -1.77 18.44
C VAL A 273 -0.26 -1.36 18.19
N ARG A 274 -1.10 -1.27 19.23
CA ARG A 274 -2.49 -0.82 19.09
C ARG A 274 -2.56 0.61 18.57
N LEU A 275 -1.86 1.55 19.21
CA LEU A 275 -1.88 2.96 18.80
C LEU A 275 -1.46 3.16 17.32
N VAL A 276 -0.39 2.48 16.90
CA VAL A 276 0.12 2.56 15.53
C VAL A 276 -0.85 1.91 14.54
N SER A 277 -1.40 0.74 14.86
CA SER A 277 -2.36 0.04 13.98
C SER A 277 -3.60 0.89 13.73
N ASP A 278 -4.18 1.46 14.78
CA ASP A 278 -5.39 2.27 14.68
C ASP A 278 -5.15 3.49 13.78
N ARG A 279 -3.98 4.13 13.90
CA ARG A 279 -3.71 5.41 13.26
C ARG A 279 -3.12 5.30 11.86
N LEU A 280 -2.33 4.27 11.59
CA LEU A 280 -1.60 4.13 10.33
C LEU A 280 -2.14 3.01 9.42
N ILE A 281 -2.97 2.10 9.95
CA ILE A 281 -3.52 0.96 9.21
C ILE A 281 -5.04 1.04 9.12
N GLU A 282 -5.75 1.16 10.26
CA GLU A 282 -7.22 1.00 10.30
C GLU A 282 -8.01 2.27 9.90
N ASN A 283 -7.54 3.48 10.25
CA ASN A 283 -8.26 4.74 10.03
C ASN A 283 -7.72 5.58 8.86
N GLN A 284 -7.50 4.96 7.69
CA GLN A 284 -7.01 5.63 6.47
C GLN A 284 -8.03 5.57 5.34
#